data_AF-A0A2A2WAN8-F1
#
_entry.id   AF-A0A2A2WAN8-F1
#
_cell.length_a   1.000
_cell.length_b   1.000
_cell.length_c   1.000
_cell.angle_alpha   90.00
_cell.angle_beta   90.00
_cell.angle_gamma   90.00
#
_symmetry.space_group_name_H-M   'P 1'
#
loop_
_entity.id
_entity.type
_entity.pdbx_description
1 polymer ?
#
loop_
_entity_poly.entity_id
_entity_poly.type
_entity_poly.pdbx_seq_one_letter_code
_entity_poly.pdbx_strand_id
1 'polypeptide(L)'
;MGGGMGGMGGGGMGGGGGGQAMGGGMGGGGMGGMGGGMGGMGGGGMGGFMRIPPQRQQKLAVTTVCLEHGRPDPTPKMAYKIVPLDFVTQDDRVHVLCEALGNRQVAQNTAQAAAWNLMDKLPWETLAAKNRVESKYTGNVRWFSPIEIQSAIAVVREATRIAESRSETESESSDSLSSESLSSDS
;
A
#
# COMPACT_ATOMS: atom_id res chain seq x y z
N MET A 1 74.10 -2.68 14.40
CA MET A 1 74.29 -1.48 15.26
C MET A 1 73.12 -0.55 14.96
N GLY A 2 72.17 -0.19 15.83
CA GLY A 2 71.79 -0.43 17.23
C GLY A 2 70.42 0.31 17.35
N GLY A 3 69.36 -0.20 17.99
CA GLY A 3 69.26 -0.63 19.38
C GLY A 3 68.65 0.54 20.18
N GLY A 4 67.40 0.41 20.66
CA GLY A 4 66.73 1.45 21.46
C GLY A 4 65.34 1.05 21.94
N MET A 5 65.31 0.14 22.91
CA MET A 5 64.14 -0.33 23.67
C MET A 5 64.09 0.39 25.01
N GLY A 6 62.91 0.80 25.48
CA GLY A 6 62.67 1.29 26.84
C GLY A 6 61.40 2.17 26.89
N GLY A 7 60.46 2.01 27.81
CA GLY A 7 60.43 1.18 29.00
C GLY A 7 59.00 1.01 29.53
N MET A 8 58.85 -0.11 30.22
CA MET A 8 57.69 -0.57 30.98
C MET A 8 57.77 -0.01 32.42
N GLY A 9 56.62 0.24 33.05
CA GLY A 9 56.50 0.56 34.49
C GLY A 9 55.48 1.68 34.68
N GLY A 10 54.26 1.42 35.13
CA GLY A 10 53.92 1.00 36.50
C GLY A 10 53.36 2.26 37.18
N GLY A 11 52.07 2.36 37.52
CA GLY A 11 51.36 1.56 38.53
C GLY A 11 50.97 2.51 39.67
N GLY A 12 49.71 2.52 40.09
CA GLY A 12 49.22 3.30 41.25
C GLY A 12 47.97 4.13 40.90
N MET A 13 46.73 3.64 40.99
CA MET A 13 45.95 3.21 42.17
C MET A 13 45.16 4.38 42.82
N GLY A 14 43.84 4.23 42.79
CA GLY A 14 42.82 5.04 43.50
C GLY A 14 41.71 5.48 42.54
N GLY A 15 40.43 5.11 42.67
CA GLY A 15 39.69 4.39 43.71
C GLY A 15 38.21 4.85 43.63
N GLY A 16 37.27 3.91 43.72
CA GLY A 16 35.80 4.15 43.73
C GLY A 16 35.15 3.73 42.40
N GLY A 17 34.56 2.54 42.27
CA GLY A 17 33.46 1.97 43.07
C GLY A 17 32.20 2.07 42.20
N GLY A 18 31.37 1.07 41.95
CA GLY A 18 31.32 -0.35 42.26
C GLY A 18 30.26 -0.96 41.33
N GLY A 19 30.39 -2.23 41.00
CA GLY A 19 29.47 -2.92 40.08
C GLY A 19 30.01 -4.28 39.66
N GLN A 20 30.12 -5.18 40.64
CA GLN A 20 30.27 -6.63 40.47
C GLN A 20 29.13 -7.13 39.55
N ALA A 21 29.35 -7.99 38.55
CA ALA A 21 29.73 -9.39 38.66
C ALA A 21 30.28 -9.85 37.29
N MET A 22 31.47 -10.47 37.22
CA MET A 22 31.66 -11.93 37.29
C MET A 22 30.89 -12.63 36.14
N GLY A 23 31.51 -12.97 35.00
CA GLY A 23 32.68 -13.84 34.89
C GLY A 23 32.18 -15.29 34.89
N GLY A 24 32.28 -15.98 33.74
CA GLY A 24 32.00 -17.41 33.67
C GLY A 24 31.62 -17.88 32.28
N GLY A 25 32.61 -18.27 31.49
CA GLY A 25 32.38 -19.24 30.42
C GLY A 25 32.09 -20.62 30.99
N MET A 26 31.72 -21.54 30.09
CA MET A 26 31.72 -23.00 30.24
C MET A 26 30.38 -23.65 30.66
N GLY A 27 29.83 -24.44 29.72
CA GLY A 27 29.17 -25.70 30.04
C GLY A 27 27.65 -25.73 29.87
N GLY A 28 27.17 -26.72 29.11
CA GLY A 28 25.81 -27.23 29.28
C GLY A 28 25.06 -27.53 27.99
N GLY A 29 25.36 -28.68 27.37
CA GLY A 29 24.35 -29.36 26.58
C GLY A 29 23.17 -29.72 27.48
N GLY A 30 21.95 -29.41 27.04
CA GLY A 30 20.74 -29.63 27.81
C GLY A 30 19.54 -29.81 26.88
N MET A 31 19.36 -31.05 26.43
CA MET A 31 18.08 -31.54 25.91
C MET A 31 17.13 -31.71 27.09
N GLY A 32 16.03 -30.94 27.13
CA GLY A 32 14.98 -31.10 28.15
C GLY A 32 14.13 -29.85 28.33
N GLY A 33 12.92 -29.84 27.74
CA GLY A 33 11.98 -28.73 27.90
C GLY A 33 10.64 -28.95 27.21
N MET A 34 10.08 -30.17 27.30
CA MET A 34 8.65 -30.38 27.04
C MET A 34 7.90 -29.98 28.30
N GLY A 35 7.19 -28.85 28.25
CA GLY A 35 6.22 -28.49 29.29
C GLY A 35 5.99 -27.00 29.49
N GLY A 36 4.82 -26.53 29.06
CA GLY A 36 4.11 -25.43 29.71
C GLY A 36 3.91 -24.19 28.87
N GLY A 37 2.65 -23.86 28.57
CA GLY A 37 2.28 -22.48 28.21
C GLY A 37 1.17 -22.32 27.20
N MET A 38 -0.03 -22.75 27.54
CA MET A 38 -1.29 -22.28 26.95
C MET A 38 -1.38 -20.74 27.02
N GLY A 39 -1.60 -20.06 25.89
CA GLY A 39 -1.83 -18.62 25.86
C GLY A 39 -2.21 -18.05 24.48
N GLY A 40 -3.52 -17.95 24.22
CA GLY A 40 -4.14 -17.12 23.17
C GLY A 40 -4.28 -17.82 21.80
N MET A 41 -5.36 -18.52 21.45
CA MET A 41 -6.76 -18.07 21.32
C MET A 41 -6.91 -16.78 20.51
N GLY A 42 -7.39 -16.90 19.26
CA GLY A 42 -8.14 -15.82 18.62
C GLY A 42 -7.92 -15.57 17.12
N GLY A 43 -8.52 -16.43 16.29
CA GLY A 43 -9.15 -16.09 15.00
C GLY A 43 -8.65 -14.90 14.16
N GLY A 44 -7.87 -15.20 13.11
CA GLY A 44 -7.79 -14.38 11.91
C GLY A 44 -8.75 -14.89 10.83
N GLY A 45 -10.03 -14.99 11.19
CA GLY A 45 -11.10 -15.46 10.32
C GLY A 45 -11.33 -14.49 9.16
N MET A 46 -11.07 -14.98 7.97
CA MET A 46 -11.60 -14.52 6.69
C MET A 46 -13.14 -14.52 6.78
N GLY A 47 -13.75 -13.35 7.03
CA GLY A 47 -15.22 -13.20 7.07
C GLY A 47 -15.75 -12.69 8.41
N GLY A 48 -15.85 -11.37 8.55
CA GLY A 48 -16.51 -10.73 9.69
C GLY A 48 -16.84 -9.29 9.33
N PHE A 49 -18.12 -9.03 9.06
CA PHE A 49 -18.70 -7.73 8.71
C PHE A 49 -18.09 -6.57 9.50
N MET A 50 -17.87 -5.45 8.82
CA MET A 50 -17.46 -4.14 9.31
C MET A 50 -18.43 -3.57 10.37
N ARG A 51 -18.62 -4.27 11.48
CA ARG A 51 -19.51 -3.87 12.58
C ARG A 51 -18.72 -2.98 13.52
N ILE A 52 -18.75 -1.68 13.25
CA ILE A 52 -18.26 -0.66 14.17
C ILE A 52 -19.32 -0.50 15.28
N PRO A 53 -19.02 -0.79 16.55
CA PRO A 53 -19.98 -0.60 17.62
C PRO A 53 -20.39 0.88 17.72
N PRO A 54 -21.62 1.19 18.15
CA PRO A 54 -22.09 2.56 18.25
C PRO A 54 -21.13 3.39 19.11
N GLN A 55 -20.86 4.63 18.68
CA GLN A 55 -19.95 5.58 19.32
C GLN A 55 -18.47 5.12 19.39
N ARG A 56 -18.09 4.03 18.73
CA ARG A 56 -16.67 3.65 18.59
C ARG A 56 -16.16 4.01 17.21
N GLN A 57 -14.84 4.20 17.14
CA GLN A 57 -14.12 4.46 15.90
C GLN A 57 -13.19 3.27 15.66
N GLN A 58 -13.09 2.86 14.40
CA GLN A 58 -12.15 1.83 13.97
C GLN A 58 -11.14 2.45 13.02
N LYS A 59 -9.85 2.12 13.22
CA LYS A 59 -8.79 2.47 12.28
C LYS A 59 -8.78 1.42 11.17
N LEU A 60 -8.92 1.87 9.93
CA LEU A 60 -8.92 1.03 8.74
C LEU A 60 -7.74 1.43 7.88
N ALA A 61 -6.92 0.45 7.50
CA ALA A 61 -5.90 0.64 6.48
C ALA A 61 -6.53 0.37 5.12
N VAL A 62 -6.57 1.39 4.27
CA VAL A 62 -7.11 1.31 2.91
C VAL A 62 -6.02 1.64 1.91
N THR A 63 -5.96 0.89 0.83
CA THR A 63 -5.09 1.22 -0.30
C THR A 63 -5.78 2.29 -1.13
N THR A 64 -5.15 3.45 -1.28
CA THR A 64 -5.71 4.59 -2.00
C THR A 64 -4.75 5.07 -3.08
N VAL A 65 -5.30 5.72 -4.11
CA VAL A 65 -4.54 6.40 -5.15
C VAL A 65 -5.09 7.82 -5.32
N CYS A 66 -4.23 8.73 -5.75
CA CYS A 66 -4.63 10.08 -6.13
C CYS A 66 -5.27 10.02 -7.52
N LEU A 67 -6.53 10.45 -7.64
CA LEU A 67 -7.19 10.50 -8.95
C LEU A 67 -6.67 11.64 -9.82
N GLU A 68 -6.32 12.75 -9.19
CA GLU A 68 -5.81 13.95 -9.87
C GLU A 68 -4.33 14.15 -9.56
N HIS A 69 -3.59 14.53 -10.57
CA HIS A 69 -2.17 14.82 -10.50
C HIS A 69 -1.91 16.26 -10.03
N GLY A 70 -0.91 16.44 -9.17
CA GLY A 70 -0.45 17.75 -8.71
C GLY A 70 -1.21 18.34 -7.51
N ARG A 71 -2.22 17.63 -6.99
CA ARG A 71 -2.79 17.94 -5.67
C ARG A 71 -1.73 17.71 -4.58
N PRO A 72 -1.76 18.51 -3.50
CA PRO A 72 -0.84 18.31 -2.38
C PRO A 72 -1.06 16.93 -1.77
N ASP A 73 0.04 16.32 -1.32
CA ASP A 73 -0.01 15.03 -0.64
C ASP A 73 -0.95 15.10 0.58
N PRO A 74 -1.77 14.06 0.82
CA PRO A 74 -2.70 14.06 1.91
C PRO A 74 -1.96 14.14 3.26
N THR A 75 -2.36 15.09 4.12
CA THR A 75 -1.81 15.23 5.46
C THR A 75 -2.88 14.98 6.53
N PRO A 76 -2.54 14.44 7.71
CA PRO A 76 -3.51 14.17 8.77
C PRO A 76 -4.27 15.40 9.30
N LYS A 77 -3.82 16.62 8.96
CA LYS A 77 -4.44 17.88 9.37
C LYS A 77 -5.58 18.32 8.44
N MET A 78 -5.67 17.74 7.24
CA MET A 78 -6.73 18.07 6.29
C MET A 78 -8.04 17.38 6.71
N ALA A 79 -9.16 18.07 6.57
CA ALA A 79 -10.47 17.49 6.80
C ALA A 79 -10.89 16.67 5.56
N TYR A 80 -11.09 15.36 5.75
CA TYR A 80 -11.48 14.45 4.68
C TYR A 80 -12.95 14.04 4.81
N LYS A 81 -13.64 13.95 3.67
CA LYS A 81 -14.98 13.39 3.55
C LYS A 81 -14.93 12.19 2.60
N ILE A 82 -15.48 11.06 3.03
CA ILE A 82 -15.70 9.91 2.14
C ILE A 82 -16.93 10.23 1.30
N VAL A 83 -16.75 10.21 -0.02
CA VAL A 83 -17.83 10.41 -1.00
C VAL A 83 -17.85 9.23 -1.96
N PRO A 84 -19.03 8.85 -2.49
CA PRO A 84 -19.11 7.89 -3.60
C PRO A 84 -18.31 8.39 -4.81
N LEU A 85 -17.79 7.46 -5.59
CA LEU A 85 -16.90 7.76 -6.71
C LEU A 85 -17.60 8.59 -7.81
N ASP A 86 -18.91 8.39 -7.99
CA ASP A 86 -19.74 9.12 -8.97
C ASP A 86 -19.75 10.64 -8.76
N PHE A 87 -19.49 11.11 -7.53
CA PHE A 87 -19.38 12.55 -7.24
C PHE A 87 -18.08 13.16 -7.73
N VAL A 88 -17.07 12.34 -8.05
CA VAL A 88 -15.74 12.78 -8.44
C VAL A 88 -15.50 12.56 -9.94
N THR A 89 -16.00 11.47 -10.50
CA THR A 89 -15.85 11.14 -11.92
C THR A 89 -17.05 10.37 -12.44
N GLN A 90 -17.32 10.50 -13.74
CA GLN A 90 -18.33 9.73 -14.48
C GLN A 90 -17.68 8.71 -15.42
N ASP A 91 -16.35 8.55 -15.35
CA ASP A 91 -15.63 7.62 -16.20
C ASP A 91 -15.65 6.21 -15.60
N ASP A 92 -16.46 5.33 -16.19
CA ASP A 92 -16.60 3.92 -15.76
C ASP A 92 -15.28 3.16 -15.72
N ARG A 93 -14.29 3.55 -16.53
CA ARG A 93 -12.95 2.94 -16.52
C ARG A 93 -12.25 3.16 -15.19
N VAL A 94 -12.50 4.30 -14.54
CA VAL A 94 -11.96 4.63 -13.22
C VAL A 94 -12.68 3.82 -12.14
N HIS A 95 -13.98 3.55 -12.31
CA HIS A 95 -14.72 2.64 -11.42
C HIS A 95 -14.12 1.24 -11.44
N VAL A 96 -13.89 0.69 -12.64
CA VAL A 96 -13.26 -0.63 -12.80
C VAL A 96 -11.85 -0.66 -12.21
N LEU A 97 -11.05 0.40 -12.42
CA LEU A 97 -9.71 0.51 -11.86
C LEU A 97 -9.73 0.51 -10.32
N CYS A 98 -10.60 1.33 -9.71
CA CYS A 98 -10.73 1.42 -8.26
C CYS A 98 -11.24 0.12 -7.64
N GLU A 99 -12.17 -0.57 -8.31
CA GLU A 99 -12.65 -1.90 -7.93
C GLU A 99 -11.49 -2.92 -7.95
N ALA A 100 -10.71 -2.96 -9.02
CA ALA A 100 -9.56 -3.84 -9.15
C ALA A 100 -8.48 -3.57 -8.09
N LEU A 101 -8.25 -2.30 -7.75
CA LEU A 101 -7.35 -1.91 -6.66
C LEU A 101 -7.87 -2.37 -5.29
N GLY A 102 -9.17 -2.17 -5.01
CA GLY A 102 -9.81 -2.59 -3.77
C GLY A 102 -9.78 -4.11 -3.58
N ASN A 103 -9.93 -4.85 -4.67
CA ASN A 103 -9.84 -6.31 -4.73
C ASN A 103 -8.39 -6.83 -4.75
N ARG A 104 -7.38 -5.96 -4.65
CA ARG A 104 -5.94 -6.28 -4.67
C ARG A 104 -5.48 -7.00 -5.94
N GLN A 105 -6.17 -6.79 -7.05
CA GLN A 105 -5.80 -7.35 -8.36
C GLN A 105 -4.72 -6.51 -9.06
N VAL A 106 -4.62 -5.23 -8.72
CA VAL A 106 -3.65 -4.29 -9.29
C VAL A 106 -2.79 -3.69 -8.18
N ALA A 107 -1.48 -3.60 -8.42
CA ALA A 107 -0.55 -2.96 -7.49
C ALA A 107 -0.81 -1.44 -7.40
N GLN A 108 -0.61 -0.85 -6.22
CA GLN A 108 -0.93 0.56 -5.95
C GLN A 108 -0.22 1.53 -6.91
N ASN A 109 1.07 1.33 -7.18
CA ASN A 109 1.82 2.19 -8.11
C ASN A 109 1.30 2.08 -9.55
N THR A 110 0.99 0.86 -10.01
CA THR A 110 0.38 0.63 -11.32
C THR A 110 -0.98 1.32 -11.43
N ALA A 111 -1.82 1.22 -10.37
CA ALA A 111 -3.10 1.90 -10.32
C ALA A 111 -2.94 3.43 -10.28
N GLN A 112 -1.92 3.96 -9.60
CA GLN A 112 -1.63 5.39 -9.56
C GLN A 112 -1.26 5.94 -10.95
N ALA A 113 -0.45 5.21 -11.73
CA ALA A 113 -0.13 5.57 -13.10
C ALA A 113 -1.36 5.52 -14.01
N ALA A 114 -2.17 4.46 -13.89
CA ALA A 114 -3.40 4.29 -14.66
C ALA A 114 -4.43 5.39 -14.36
N ALA A 115 -4.61 5.75 -13.09
CA ALA A 115 -5.53 6.80 -12.68
C ALA A 115 -5.17 8.16 -13.31
N TRP A 116 -3.89 8.55 -13.25
CA TRP A 116 -3.40 9.79 -13.86
C TRP A 116 -3.49 9.81 -15.38
N ASN A 117 -3.37 8.65 -16.04
CA ASN A 117 -3.59 8.56 -17.48
C ASN A 117 -5.08 8.73 -17.83
N LEU A 118 -5.99 8.10 -17.07
CA LEU A 118 -7.43 8.15 -17.33
C LEU A 118 -8.03 9.54 -17.01
N MET A 119 -7.71 10.09 -15.84
CA MET A 119 -8.31 11.33 -15.33
C MET A 119 -7.66 12.57 -15.93
N ASP A 120 -6.33 12.67 -15.87
CA ASP A 120 -5.59 13.88 -16.28
C ASP A 120 -5.05 13.80 -17.71
N LYS A 121 -5.28 12.68 -18.41
CA LYS A 121 -4.79 12.42 -19.78
C LYS A 121 -3.27 12.57 -19.91
N LEU A 122 -2.54 12.27 -18.84
CA LEU A 122 -1.09 12.33 -18.86
C LEU A 122 -0.52 11.23 -19.77
N PRO A 123 0.33 11.58 -20.76
CA PRO A 123 0.88 10.59 -21.67
C PRO A 123 1.88 9.68 -20.95
N TRP A 124 1.99 8.44 -21.41
CA TRP A 124 2.80 7.40 -20.76
C TRP A 124 4.28 7.77 -20.71
N GLU A 125 4.78 8.51 -21.71
CA GLU A 125 6.14 9.00 -21.79
C GLU A 125 6.43 10.00 -20.66
N THR A 126 5.48 10.89 -20.36
CA THR A 126 5.58 11.84 -19.24
C THR A 126 5.54 11.11 -17.91
N LEU A 127 4.68 10.10 -17.76
CA LEU A 127 4.61 9.28 -16.55
C LEU A 127 5.92 8.50 -16.33
N ALA A 128 6.49 7.89 -17.38
CA ALA A 128 7.73 7.13 -17.30
C ALA A 128 8.96 8.00 -16.98
N ALA A 129 8.95 9.27 -17.42
CA ALA A 129 10.01 10.23 -17.13
C ALA A 129 9.87 10.90 -15.75
N LYS A 130 8.72 10.74 -15.07
CA LYS A 130 8.42 11.46 -13.83
C LYS A 130 9.27 10.98 -12.65
N ASN A 131 9.85 11.93 -11.94
CA ASN A 131 10.58 11.67 -10.70
C ASN A 131 9.64 11.85 -9.49
N ARG A 132 9.77 10.94 -8.52
CA ARG A 132 9.15 11.06 -7.20
C ARG A 132 9.99 11.90 -6.26
N VAL A 133 11.30 11.72 -6.33
CA VAL A 133 12.26 12.50 -5.53
C VAL A 133 13.32 13.03 -6.47
N GLU A 134 13.52 14.34 -6.44
CA GLU A 134 14.61 15.01 -7.13
C GLU A 134 15.57 15.54 -6.08
N SER A 135 16.80 15.02 -6.08
CA SER A 135 17.83 15.42 -5.14
C SER A 135 19.12 15.68 -5.88
N LYS A 136 19.72 16.85 -5.60
CA LYS A 136 21.01 17.25 -6.15
C LYS A 136 22.15 16.29 -5.77
N TYR A 137 22.02 15.58 -4.64
CA TYR A 137 23.10 14.79 -4.05
C TYR A 137 22.91 13.29 -4.19
N THR A 138 21.67 12.80 -4.12
CA THR A 138 21.34 11.37 -4.17
C THR A 138 20.80 10.92 -5.53
N GLY A 139 20.67 11.84 -6.48
CA GLY A 139 20.10 11.58 -7.80
C GLY A 139 18.57 11.56 -7.77
N ASN A 140 17.99 11.18 -8.91
CA ASN A 140 16.55 11.19 -9.11
C ASN A 140 15.98 9.79 -8.94
N VAL A 141 14.95 9.67 -8.11
CA VAL A 141 14.17 8.43 -7.96
C VAL A 141 12.93 8.55 -8.82
N ARG A 142 12.81 7.69 -9.83
CA ARG A 142 11.63 7.63 -10.68
C ARG A 142 10.38 7.27 -9.87
N TRP A 143 9.25 7.83 -10.27
CA TRP A 143 7.97 7.49 -9.68
C TRP A 143 7.55 6.08 -10.03
N PHE A 144 7.70 5.71 -11.31
CA PHE A 144 7.32 4.41 -11.84
C PHE A 144 8.52 3.74 -12.50
N SER A 145 8.62 2.42 -12.31
CA SER A 145 9.50 1.56 -13.07
C SER A 145 8.91 1.24 -14.45
N PRO A 146 9.73 0.82 -15.43
CA PRO A 146 9.24 0.46 -16.77
C PRO A 146 8.17 -0.63 -16.75
N ILE A 147 8.32 -1.62 -15.86
CA ILE A 147 7.36 -2.72 -15.71
C ILE A 147 6.01 -2.21 -15.18
N GLU A 148 6.02 -1.29 -14.21
CA GLU A 148 4.78 -0.70 -13.68
C GLU A 148 4.04 0.11 -14.74
N ILE A 149 4.75 0.82 -15.61
CA ILE A 149 4.15 1.56 -16.73
C ILE A 149 3.53 0.59 -17.74
N GLN A 150 4.23 -0.49 -18.11
CA GLN A 150 3.69 -1.49 -19.03
C GLN A 150 2.44 -2.18 -18.44
N SER A 151 2.48 -2.53 -17.16
CA SER A 151 1.31 -3.07 -16.46
C SER A 151 0.17 -2.05 -16.41
N ALA A 152 0.45 -0.76 -16.23
CA ALA A 152 -0.58 0.27 -16.18
C ALA A 152 -1.27 0.43 -17.55
N ILE A 153 -0.51 0.37 -18.65
CA ILE A 153 -1.06 0.36 -20.01
C ILE A 153 -2.01 -0.84 -20.20
N ALA A 154 -1.60 -2.03 -19.77
CA ALA A 154 -2.44 -3.22 -19.87
C ALA A 154 -3.72 -3.10 -19.03
N VAL A 155 -3.60 -2.57 -17.80
CA VAL A 155 -4.74 -2.34 -16.91
C VAL A 155 -5.72 -1.32 -17.51
N VAL A 156 -5.25 -0.22 -18.09
CA VAL A 156 -6.12 0.78 -18.74
C VAL A 156 -6.86 0.17 -19.93
N ARG A 157 -6.19 -0.64 -20.74
CA ARG A 157 -6.82 -1.35 -21.87
C ARG A 157 -7.92 -2.28 -21.39
N GLU A 158 -7.65 -3.05 -20.34
CA GLU A 158 -8.62 -3.99 -19.78
C GLU A 158 -9.79 -3.28 -19.09
N ALA A 159 -9.51 -2.21 -18.35
CA ALA A 159 -10.55 -1.39 -17.73
C ALA A 159 -11.46 -0.75 -18.78
N THR A 160 -10.90 -0.33 -19.92
CA THR A 160 -11.67 0.17 -21.07
C THR A 160 -12.59 -0.90 -21.64
N ARG A 161 -12.05 -2.10 -21.91
CA ARG A 161 -12.83 -3.24 -22.41
C ARG A 161 -13.98 -3.63 -21.48
N ILE A 162 -13.72 -3.65 -20.16
CA ILE A 162 -14.74 -3.98 -19.16
C ILE A 162 -15.82 -2.89 -19.10
N ALA A 163 -15.41 -1.61 -19.08
CA ALA A 163 -16.35 -0.49 -19.06
C ALA A 163 -17.28 -0.51 -20.28
N GLU A 164 -16.72 -0.73 -21.47
CA GLU A 164 -17.50 -0.89 -22.72
C GLU A 164 -18.51 -2.03 -22.60
N SER A 165 -18.09 -3.21 -22.14
CA SER A 165 -19.00 -4.36 -21.97
C SER A 165 -20.14 -4.12 -20.96
N ARG A 166 -19.89 -3.32 -19.91
CA ARG A 166 -20.92 -2.95 -18.93
C ARG A 166 -21.95 -2.01 -19.57
N SER A 167 -21.52 -1.06 -20.38
CA SER A 167 -22.42 -0.13 -21.07
C SER A 167 -23.35 -0.80 -22.10
N GLU A 168 -22.85 -1.84 -22.78
CA GLU A 168 -23.65 -2.65 -23.72
C GLU A 168 -24.74 -3.45 -22.98
N THR A 169 -24.35 -4.09 -21.87
CA THR A 169 -25.28 -4.89 -21.05
C THR A 169 -26.41 -4.05 -20.46
N GLU A 170 -26.10 -2.81 -20.03
CA GLU A 170 -27.10 -1.89 -19.47
C GLU A 170 -28.11 -1.42 -20.53
N SER A 171 -27.64 -1.21 -21.76
CA SER A 171 -28.48 -0.86 -22.92
C SER A 171 -29.44 -2.00 -23.31
N GLU A 172 -28.95 -3.25 -23.37
CA GLU A 172 -29.79 -4.43 -23.67
C GLU A 172 -30.81 -4.74 -22.57
N SER A 173 -30.48 -4.46 -21.30
CA SER A 173 -31.39 -4.64 -20.17
C SER A 173 -32.55 -3.63 -20.16
N SER A 174 -32.32 -2.40 -20.65
CA SER A 174 -33.36 -1.38 -20.73
C SER A 174 -34.37 -1.64 -21.86
N ASP A 175 -33.92 -2.22 -22.98
CA ASP A 175 -34.80 -2.59 -24.10
C ASP A 175 -35.71 -3.79 -23.77
N SER A 176 -35.20 -4.75 -23.00
CA SER A 176 -35.97 -5.93 -22.57
C SER A 176 -37.08 -5.56 -21.57
N LEU A 177 -36.80 -4.71 -20.57
CA LEU A 177 -37.81 -4.24 -19.61
C LEU A 177 -38.93 -3.40 -20.25
N SER A 178 -38.61 -2.67 -21.32
CA SER A 178 -39.58 -1.88 -22.09
C SER A 178 -40.56 -2.77 -22.87
N SER A 179 -40.10 -3.94 -23.31
CA SER A 179 -40.87 -4.88 -24.12
C SER A 179 -41.85 -5.71 -23.28
N GLU A 180 -41.48 -6.04 -22.03
CA GLU A 180 -42.32 -6.84 -21.14
C GLU A 180 -43.49 -6.05 -20.52
N SER A 181 -43.33 -4.73 -20.35
CA SER A 181 -44.38 -3.88 -19.75
C SER A 181 -45.56 -3.57 -20.69
N LEU A 182 -45.44 -3.85 -21.99
CA LEU A 182 -46.52 -3.69 -22.98
C LEU A 182 -47.37 -4.96 -23.18
N SER A 183 -47.01 -6.09 -22.55
CA SER A 183 -47.68 -7.39 -22.76
C SER A 183 -48.61 -7.83 -21.60
N SER A 184 -48.80 -6.99 -20.57
CA SER A 184 -49.62 -7.31 -19.37
C SER A 184 -50.99 -6.63 -19.30
N ASP A 185 -51.50 -6.09 -20.41
CA ASP A 185 -52.83 -5.45 -20.48
C ASP A 185 -53.65 -5.99 -21.69
N SER A 186 -53.93 -7.30 -21.69
CA SER A 186 -54.83 -7.96 -22.66
C SER A 186 -55.65 -9.06 -22.02
#